data_AF-A0A957KRH6-F1
#
_entry.id   AF-A0A957KRH6-F1
#
_cell.length_a   1.000
_cell.length_b   1.000
_cell.length_c   1.000
_cell.angle_alpha   90.00
_cell.angle_beta   90.00
_cell.angle_gamma   90.00
#
_symmetry.space_group_name_H-M   'P 1'
#
loop_
_entity.id
_entity.type
_entity.pdbx_description
1 polymer ?
#
loop_
_entity_poly.entity_id
_entity_poly.type
_entity_poly.pdbx_seq_one_letter_code
_entity_poly.pdbx_strand_id
1 'polypeptide(L)'
;EEVRPVDYLVGAAAGWGGLPRSAAMYVIASVSQNDGKTPHAVTVKDVPVDAFWSVTVYNADGYLEANELGVNSFNNLSARPNADGSYTIHFGGCDDGRVNCIPITPGWNYAIRMYGPRQAILDGDWTFPKVVPVR
;
A
#
# COMPACT_ATOMS: atom_id res chain seq x y z
N GLU A 1 -22.86 3.76 13.34
CA GLU A 1 -22.59 5.10 12.81
C GLU A 1 -22.89 5.09 11.31
N GLU A 2 -23.61 6.09 10.81
CA GLU A 2 -24.14 6.13 9.44
C GLU A 2 -23.18 6.90 8.52
N VAL A 3 -22.93 6.38 7.31
CA VAL A 3 -21.99 6.99 6.35
C VAL A 3 -22.64 8.26 5.77
N ARG A 4 -21.90 9.37 5.76
CA ARG A 4 -22.41 10.61 5.15
C ARG A 4 -22.69 10.38 3.66
N PRO A 5 -23.84 10.82 3.10
CA PRO A 5 -24.18 10.58 1.70
C PRO A 5 -23.14 11.09 0.69
N VAL A 6 -22.47 12.21 0.98
CA VAL A 6 -21.40 12.74 0.12
C VAL A 6 -20.18 11.81 0.11
N ASP A 7 -19.78 11.27 1.27
CA ASP A 7 -18.67 10.32 1.35
C ASP A 7 -18.99 9.02 0.62
N TYR A 8 -20.26 8.58 0.69
CA TYR A 8 -20.73 7.44 -0.08
C TYR A 8 -20.65 7.69 -1.60
N LEU A 9 -21.08 8.87 -2.07
CA LEU A 9 -21.03 9.21 -3.49
C LEU A 9 -19.59 9.33 -4.01
N VAL A 10 -18.71 9.98 -3.25
CA VAL A 10 -17.27 10.07 -3.59
C VAL A 10 -16.61 8.70 -3.55
N GLY A 11 -16.92 7.88 -2.53
CA GLY A 11 -16.42 6.52 -2.39
C GLY A 11 -16.88 5.62 -3.53
N ALA A 12 -18.16 5.65 -3.90
CA ALA A 12 -18.72 4.89 -5.01
C ALA A 12 -18.15 5.32 -6.37
N ALA A 13 -17.87 6.62 -6.56
CA ALA A 13 -17.19 7.13 -7.76
C ALA A 13 -15.70 6.72 -7.83
N ALA A 14 -15.02 6.65 -6.68
CA ALA A 14 -13.63 6.18 -6.59
C ALA A 14 -13.52 4.65 -6.69
N GLY A 15 -14.55 3.91 -6.29
CA GLY A 15 -14.61 2.46 -6.37
C GLY A 15 -15.97 1.93 -5.89
N TRP A 16 -16.74 1.38 -6.83
CA TRP A 16 -17.98 0.68 -6.50
C TRP A 16 -17.70 -0.47 -5.51
N GLY A 17 -18.41 -0.49 -4.38
CA GLY A 17 -18.18 -1.44 -3.29
C GLY A 17 -17.15 -1.00 -2.23
N GLY A 18 -16.72 0.27 -2.26
CA GLY A 18 -15.90 0.85 -1.21
C GLY A 18 -16.54 0.72 0.17
N LEU A 19 -15.79 0.21 1.14
CA LEU A 19 -16.22 0.09 2.53
C LEU A 19 -16.30 1.49 3.18
N PRO A 20 -17.14 1.68 4.21
CA PRO A 20 -17.07 2.89 5.04
C PRO A 20 -15.66 3.08 5.58
N ARG A 21 -15.23 4.34 5.78
CA ARG A 21 -13.89 4.68 6.27
C ARG A 21 -13.54 3.99 7.59
N SER A 22 -14.53 3.74 8.44
CA SER A 22 -14.38 3.00 9.70
C SER A 22 -14.06 1.51 9.51
N ALA A 23 -14.36 0.93 8.35
CA ALA A 23 -14.01 -0.45 8.01
C ALA A 23 -12.72 -0.54 7.18
N ALA A 24 -12.48 0.40 6.25
CA ALA A 24 -11.23 0.46 5.52
C ALA A 24 -10.86 1.86 5.03
N MET A 25 -9.57 2.18 5.09
CA MET A 25 -8.97 3.40 4.55
C MET A 25 -7.96 3.04 3.45
N TYR A 26 -7.92 3.85 2.38
CA TYR A 26 -7.13 3.57 1.18
C TYR A 26 -6.23 4.77 0.85
N VAL A 27 -4.97 4.49 0.50
CA VAL A 27 -4.07 5.44 -0.15
C VAL A 27 -3.75 4.89 -1.52
N ILE A 28 -4.15 5.58 -2.58
CA ILE A 28 -3.80 5.25 -3.96
C ILE A 28 -2.84 6.33 -4.45
N ALA A 29 -1.65 5.93 -4.87
CA ALA A 29 -0.60 6.87 -5.26
C ALA A 29 0.36 6.27 -6.30
N SER A 30 1.14 7.15 -6.90
CA SER A 30 2.30 6.83 -7.73
C SER A 30 3.58 7.39 -7.10
N VAL A 31 4.73 7.05 -7.67
CA VAL A 31 6.05 7.52 -7.21
C VAL A 31 6.67 8.54 -8.18
N SER A 32 7.60 9.33 -7.68
CA SER A 32 8.53 10.08 -8.53
C SER A 32 9.52 9.13 -9.21
N GLN A 33 10.02 9.49 -10.41
CA GLN A 33 10.96 8.65 -11.19
C GLN A 33 10.37 7.26 -11.48
N ASN A 34 9.15 7.26 -12.01
CA ASN A 34 8.38 6.05 -12.26
C ASN A 34 8.74 5.37 -13.60
N ASP A 35 10.02 5.05 -13.75
CA ASP A 35 10.62 4.45 -14.96
C ASP A 35 10.63 2.92 -14.95
N GLY A 36 10.15 2.30 -13.87
CA GLY A 36 10.16 0.84 -13.66
C GLY A 36 11.54 0.26 -13.35
N LYS A 37 12.55 1.11 -13.11
CA LYS A 37 13.95 0.72 -12.90
C LYS A 37 14.51 1.28 -11.60
N THR A 38 14.16 2.52 -11.26
CA THR A 38 14.54 3.18 -10.02
C THR A 38 13.89 2.40 -8.87
N PRO A 39 14.67 1.82 -7.94
CA PRO A 39 14.10 1.12 -6.80
C PRO A 39 13.48 2.10 -5.80
N HIS A 40 12.42 1.67 -5.13
CA HIS A 40 11.78 2.42 -4.04
C HIS A 40 11.61 1.54 -2.82
N ALA A 41 11.36 2.15 -1.67
CA ALA A 41 10.99 1.45 -0.47
C ALA A 41 10.01 2.28 0.39
N VAL A 42 9.30 1.57 1.26
CA VAL A 42 8.59 2.17 2.40
C VAL A 42 8.89 1.35 3.64
N THR A 43 9.19 2.02 4.75
CA THR A 43 9.29 1.38 6.05
C THR A 43 8.17 1.90 6.93
N VAL A 44 7.42 0.99 7.54
CA VAL A 44 6.27 1.32 8.38
C VAL A 44 6.34 0.55 9.69
N LYS A 45 5.88 1.16 10.77
CA LYS A 45 5.81 0.54 12.10
C LYS A 45 4.54 1.03 12.81
N ASP A 46 4.02 0.20 13.71
CA ASP A 46 2.92 0.55 14.62
C ASP A 46 1.69 1.12 13.88
N VAL A 47 1.32 0.49 12.75
CA VAL A 47 0.13 0.88 11.97
C VAL A 47 -1.12 0.68 12.84
N PRO A 48 -1.90 1.73 13.13
CA PRO A 48 -2.99 1.65 14.09
C PRO A 48 -4.25 1.07 13.44
N VAL A 49 -4.19 -0.21 13.08
CA VAL A 49 -5.28 -1.02 12.54
C VAL A 49 -5.64 -2.16 13.50
N ASP A 50 -6.91 -2.50 13.59
CA ASP A 50 -7.40 -3.63 14.40
C ASP A 50 -7.45 -4.95 13.63
N ALA A 51 -7.35 -4.91 12.30
CA ALA A 51 -7.21 -6.11 11.47
C ALA A 51 -5.82 -6.19 10.84
N PHE A 52 -5.65 -5.68 9.62
CA PHE A 52 -4.39 -5.76 8.87
C PHE A 52 -4.22 -4.57 7.94
N TRP A 53 -3.00 -4.35 7.47
CA TRP A 53 -2.73 -3.42 6.37
C TRP A 53 -2.09 -4.17 5.21
N SER A 54 -2.28 -3.69 3.98
CA SER A 54 -1.62 -4.24 2.80
C SER A 54 -1.08 -3.15 1.89
N VAL A 55 -0.07 -3.50 1.10
CA VAL A 55 0.45 -2.72 -0.02
C VAL A 55 0.35 -3.59 -1.27
N THR A 56 -0.24 -3.07 -2.34
CA THR A 56 -0.41 -3.77 -3.61
C THR A 56 0.09 -2.90 -4.76
N VAL A 57 0.86 -3.48 -5.68
CA VAL A 57 1.40 -2.82 -6.87
C VAL A 57 0.58 -3.18 -8.10
N TYR A 58 0.31 -2.17 -8.94
CA TYR A 58 -0.37 -2.29 -10.22
C TYR A 58 0.49 -1.67 -11.33
N ASN A 59 0.36 -2.19 -12.55
CA ASN A 59 0.99 -1.63 -13.74
C ASN A 59 0.33 -0.29 -14.14
N ALA A 60 0.85 0.33 -15.20
CA ALA A 60 0.35 1.62 -15.70
C ALA A 60 -1.14 1.61 -16.09
N ASP A 61 -1.65 0.45 -16.48
CA ASP A 61 -3.06 0.25 -16.85
C ASP A 61 -3.95 -0.09 -15.64
N GLY A 62 -3.38 -0.20 -14.44
CA GLY A 62 -4.11 -0.49 -13.20
C GLY A 62 -4.33 -1.97 -12.90
N TYR A 63 -3.63 -2.88 -13.59
CA TYR A 63 -3.73 -4.33 -13.38
C TYR A 63 -2.58 -4.90 -12.55
N LEU A 64 -2.79 -6.08 -11.96
CA LEU A 64 -1.72 -6.85 -11.33
C LEU A 64 -0.85 -7.48 -12.42
N GLU A 65 0.39 -7.00 -12.54
CA GLU A 65 1.34 -7.53 -13.53
C GLU A 65 1.89 -8.88 -13.07
N ALA A 66 1.80 -9.89 -13.94
CA ALA A 66 2.46 -11.16 -13.71
C ALA A 66 3.98 -10.98 -13.66
N ASN A 67 4.64 -11.59 -12.69
CA ASN A 67 6.10 -11.50 -12.52
C ASN A 67 6.67 -12.83 -12.04
N GLU A 68 7.98 -13.00 -12.21
CA GLU A 68 8.68 -14.26 -11.88
C GLU A 68 8.60 -14.64 -10.39
N LEU A 69 8.41 -13.65 -9.51
CA LEU A 69 8.23 -13.90 -8.07
C LEU A 69 6.79 -14.28 -7.71
N GLY A 70 5.82 -14.07 -8.61
CA GLY A 70 4.40 -14.30 -8.34
C GLY A 70 3.85 -13.41 -7.23
N VAL A 71 4.48 -12.26 -6.96
CA VAL A 71 4.14 -11.37 -5.85
C VAL A 71 3.77 -9.99 -6.38
N ASN A 72 2.57 -9.51 -6.02
CA ASN A 72 2.14 -8.13 -6.28
C ASN A 72 1.75 -7.40 -4.98
N SER A 73 1.78 -8.08 -3.84
CA SER A 73 1.34 -7.48 -2.58
C SER A 73 1.97 -8.10 -1.35
N PHE A 74 2.11 -7.27 -0.31
CA PHE A 74 2.46 -7.69 1.05
C PHE A 74 1.47 -7.09 2.05
N ASN A 75 1.31 -7.77 3.18
CA ASN A 75 0.58 -7.28 4.35
C ASN A 75 1.36 -7.64 5.63
N ASN A 76 0.93 -7.18 6.80
CA ASN A 76 1.61 -7.50 8.07
C ASN A 76 1.59 -8.98 8.47
N LEU A 77 0.84 -9.84 7.78
CA LEU A 77 0.80 -11.29 7.99
C LEU A 77 1.73 -12.05 7.03
N SER A 78 1.96 -11.54 5.82
CA SER A 78 2.81 -12.16 4.80
C SER A 78 4.20 -11.54 4.71
N ALA A 79 4.36 -10.29 5.11
CA ALA A 79 5.64 -9.61 5.17
C ALA A 79 6.45 -10.09 6.37
N ARG A 80 7.77 -10.14 6.20
CA ARG A 80 8.69 -10.42 7.31
C ARG A 80 9.03 -9.12 8.05
N PRO A 81 8.83 -9.05 9.38
CA PRO A 81 9.19 -7.87 10.15
C PRO A 81 10.71 -7.77 10.34
N ASN A 82 11.18 -6.53 10.50
CA ASN A 82 12.52 -6.18 10.95
C ASN A 82 12.68 -6.51 12.45
N ALA A 83 13.92 -6.49 12.94
CA ALA A 83 14.22 -6.79 14.34
C ALA A 83 13.55 -5.82 15.35
N ASP A 84 13.26 -4.59 14.92
CA ASP A 84 12.57 -3.58 15.72
C ASP A 84 11.04 -3.63 15.60
N GLY A 85 10.49 -4.62 14.87
CA GLY A 85 9.06 -4.79 14.62
C GLY A 85 8.49 -3.92 13.49
N SER A 86 9.31 -3.10 12.82
CA SER A 86 8.90 -2.41 11.60
C SER A 86 8.84 -3.37 10.40
N TYR A 87 8.23 -2.94 9.31
CA TYR A 87 8.19 -3.66 8.04
C TYR A 87 8.75 -2.76 6.96
N THR A 88 9.76 -3.24 6.25
CA THR A 88 10.26 -2.60 5.03
C THR A 88 9.76 -3.38 3.82
N ILE A 89 9.06 -2.69 2.92
CA ILE A 89 8.63 -3.22 1.62
C ILE A 89 9.47 -2.54 0.54
N HIS A 90 10.07 -3.36 -0.33
CA HIS A 90 10.89 -2.91 -1.45
C HIS A 90 10.12 -3.01 -2.76
N PHE A 91 10.40 -2.09 -3.68
CA PHE A 91 9.79 -2.02 -5.00
C PHE A 91 10.90 -1.93 -6.04
N GLY A 92 10.96 -2.91 -6.95
CA GLY A 92 12.04 -3.02 -7.94
C GLY A 92 13.37 -3.51 -7.36
N GLY A 93 14.27 -3.96 -8.26
CA GLY A 93 15.58 -4.51 -7.88
C GLY A 93 15.49 -5.76 -7.00
N CYS A 94 14.54 -6.66 -7.31
CA CYS A 94 14.25 -7.85 -6.49
C CYS A 94 15.11 -9.08 -6.83
N ASP A 95 16.15 -8.91 -7.63
CA ASP A 95 17.07 -9.95 -8.11
C ASP A 95 18.17 -10.30 -7.09
N ASP A 96 18.28 -9.55 -5.99
CA ASP A 96 19.28 -9.76 -4.94
C ASP A 96 18.83 -10.68 -3.79
N GLY A 97 17.61 -11.23 -3.87
CA GLY A 97 17.07 -12.16 -2.89
C GLY A 97 16.59 -11.54 -1.57
N ARG A 98 16.48 -10.19 -1.49
CA ARG A 98 15.91 -9.53 -0.31
C ARG A 98 14.45 -9.93 -0.08
N VAL A 99 14.03 -9.91 1.18
CA VAL A 99 12.64 -10.19 1.57
C VAL A 99 11.74 -8.99 1.27
N ASN A 100 10.43 -9.22 1.23
CA ASN A 100 9.41 -8.18 1.05
C ASN A 100 9.60 -7.32 -0.21
N CYS A 101 10.09 -7.90 -1.31
CA CYS A 101 10.29 -7.19 -2.57
C CYS A 101 9.17 -7.48 -3.58
N ILE A 102 8.63 -6.41 -4.17
CA ILE A 102 7.62 -6.48 -5.22
C ILE A 102 8.24 -5.96 -6.53
N PRO A 103 8.27 -6.76 -7.61
CA PRO A 103 8.68 -6.28 -8.92
C PRO A 103 7.78 -5.14 -9.42
N ILE A 104 8.37 -4.17 -10.13
CA ILE A 104 7.67 -2.99 -10.66
C ILE A 104 7.81 -2.90 -12.17
N THR A 105 6.87 -2.18 -12.79
CA THR A 105 6.87 -1.86 -14.22
C THR A 105 6.97 -0.36 -14.43
N PRO A 106 7.35 0.14 -15.63
CA PRO A 106 7.22 1.55 -15.94
C PRO A 106 5.79 2.06 -15.69
N GLY A 107 5.65 3.24 -15.08
CA GLY A 107 4.34 3.84 -14.80
C GLY A 107 3.52 3.15 -13.71
N TRP A 108 4.11 2.29 -12.88
CA TRP A 108 3.40 1.57 -11.82
C TRP A 108 2.72 2.49 -10.80
N ASN A 109 1.67 2.01 -10.18
CA ASN A 109 1.01 2.68 -9.06
C ASN A 109 0.76 1.67 -7.95
N TYR A 110 0.37 2.16 -6.77
CA TYR A 110 0.12 1.30 -5.63
C TYR A 110 -1.10 1.74 -4.83
N ALA A 111 -1.69 0.75 -4.17
CA ALA A 111 -2.71 0.95 -3.17
C ALA A 111 -2.22 0.43 -1.82
N ILE A 112 -2.27 1.30 -0.81
CA ILE A 112 -2.11 0.92 0.60
C ILE A 112 -3.51 0.86 1.21
N ARG A 113 -3.82 -0.23 1.89
CA ARG A 113 -5.12 -0.48 2.48
C ARG A 113 -4.96 -0.73 3.96
N MET A 114 -5.75 -0.07 4.79
CA MET A 114 -5.75 -0.18 6.24
C MET A 114 -7.13 -0.64 6.68
N TYR A 115 -7.25 -1.89 7.14
CA TYR A 115 -8.52 -2.52 7.51
C TYR A 115 -8.74 -2.44 9.02
N GLY A 116 -9.93 -1.97 9.43
CA GLY A 116 -10.21 -1.60 10.82
C GLY A 116 -9.30 -0.48 11.32
N PRO A 117 -9.20 0.67 10.62
CA PRO A 117 -8.35 1.78 11.07
C PRO A 117 -8.87 2.39 12.38
N ARG A 118 -7.98 2.65 13.34
CA ARG A 118 -8.29 3.39 14.57
C ARG A 118 -8.42 4.88 14.30
N GLN A 119 -8.93 5.62 15.29
CA GLN A 119 -9.17 7.07 15.22
C GLN A 119 -7.94 7.87 14.75
N ALA A 120 -6.73 7.50 15.16
CA ALA A 120 -5.51 8.17 14.70
C ALA A 120 -5.37 8.21 13.16
N ILE A 121 -5.79 7.18 12.42
CA ILE A 121 -5.84 7.20 10.95
C ILE A 121 -7.03 8.03 10.44
N LEU A 122 -8.19 7.93 11.11
CA LEU A 122 -9.43 8.58 10.67
C LEU A 122 -9.36 10.10 10.80
N ASP A 123 -8.76 10.58 11.90
CA ASP A 123 -8.53 11.98 12.25
C ASP A 123 -7.30 12.55 11.52
N GLY A 124 -6.41 11.70 11.03
CA GLY A 124 -5.22 12.07 10.27
C GLY A 124 -3.97 12.33 11.12
N ASP A 125 -4.04 12.11 12.43
CA ASP A 125 -2.89 12.19 13.36
C ASP A 125 -1.79 11.18 13.02
N TRP A 126 -2.19 10.07 12.40
CA TRP A 126 -1.29 9.06 11.84
C TRP A 126 -1.54 8.90 10.35
N THR A 127 -0.46 8.93 9.55
CA THR A 127 -0.52 8.67 8.11
C THR A 127 0.48 7.61 7.71
N PHE A 128 0.13 6.82 6.70
CA PHE A 128 1.04 5.80 6.20
C PHE A 128 2.27 6.48 5.56
N PRO A 129 3.50 6.05 5.89
CA PRO A 129 4.70 6.63 5.31
C PRO A 129 4.71 6.58 3.78
N LYS A 130 5.31 7.60 3.16
CA LYS A 130 5.40 7.66 1.70
C LYS A 130 6.41 6.64 1.18
N VAL A 131 6.10 6.07 0.02
CA VAL A 131 7.07 5.32 -0.77
C VAL A 131 8.10 6.31 -1.34
N VAL A 132 9.39 6.04 -1.13
CA VAL A 132 10.49 6.92 -1.52
C VAL A 132 11.54 6.17 -2.35
N PRO A 133 12.23 6.83 -3.30
CA PRO A 133 13.31 6.20 -4.05
C PRO A 133 14.46 5.82 -3.11
N VAL A 134 15.11 4.69 -3.38
CA VAL A 134 16.32 4.23 -2.69
C VAL A 134 17.48 4.14 -3.68
N ARG A 135 18.70 4.36 -3.16
CA ARG A 135 19.94 4.28 -3.95
C ARG A 135 20.51 2.87 -3.94
#